data_AF-A0A9X8N8G5-F1
#
_entry.id   AF-A0A9X8N8G5-F1
#
_cell.length_a   1.000
_cell.length_b   1.000
_cell.length_c   1.000
_cell.angle_alpha   90.00
_cell.angle_beta   90.00
_cell.angle_gamma   90.00
#
_symmetry.space_group_name_H-M   'P 1'
#
loop_
_entity.id
_entity.type
_entity.pdbx_description
1 polymer ?
#
loop_
_entity_poly.entity_id
_entity_poly.type
_entity_poly.pdbx_seq_one_letter_code
_entity_poly.pdbx_strand_id
1 'polypeptide(L)'
;MGRVSEARLTTALEAELLDRVDHDRLSGLDELDRSLPVYRRRRRGVRVHAVWARDLSADQLRCLIEFRIAQYLRIGFVDPARLAAALDDDRPRGASSPDDLHVVACTDDGQVLCSALLRAPSESDPTRRMADRDRALFPVEEVHGSGVFDRLLLLPELRAVRVRELGGFVKRRNAEPLSELLLRAPVEVGVAMFRVVAGPLALPMDAVIGDLESSVAKLNLDFFGVRPVLVRGTSPRVPAGSFLGPRYEGRKVHPFAILTSDLTTALPRLDEIDRALDQPGLLSLFGLRSSLAPAERSTLSRDGADDLPSVDARPAGGDPHALADEILRMPLLDCLSRAEAVALASCLEEVHAEEGDTVVHRGVPEDAMYLVRSGTAVVQLVDERGRRTTVGEFRPGDHFGEIAVLFGGPRTASVVAATPLRLWRLRSVDYRHYLERVAEVDRRLTRIAAQRVHSRLGDLLRMAS
;
A
#
# COMPACT_ATOMS: atom_id res chain seq x y z
N MET A 1 -30.92 -22.80 -16.89
CA MET A 1 -30.56 -21.98 -18.08
C MET A 1 -30.12 -20.54 -17.72
N GLY A 2 -29.71 -20.24 -16.47
CA GLY A 2 -29.41 -18.87 -16.02
C GLY A 2 -27.94 -18.53 -15.69
N ARG A 3 -27.06 -19.52 -15.44
CA ARG A 3 -25.67 -19.27 -15.03
C ARG A 3 -24.73 -18.81 -16.16
N VAL A 4 -25.06 -19.10 -17.41
CA VAL A 4 -24.21 -18.78 -18.58
C VAL A 4 -24.43 -17.33 -19.05
N SER A 5 -25.60 -16.73 -18.81
CA SER A 5 -25.87 -15.31 -19.12
C SER A 5 -25.25 -14.38 -18.08
N GLU A 6 -25.32 -14.75 -16.81
CA GLU A 6 -24.83 -13.95 -15.66
C GLU A 6 -23.29 -13.83 -15.66
N ALA A 7 -22.57 -14.92 -15.95
CA ALA A 7 -21.11 -14.91 -16.06
C ALA A 7 -20.62 -14.02 -17.23
N ARG A 8 -21.33 -14.03 -18.38
CA ARG A 8 -20.98 -13.19 -19.54
C ARG A 8 -21.22 -11.70 -19.30
N LEU A 9 -22.31 -11.36 -18.62
CA LEU A 9 -22.62 -9.97 -18.22
C LEU A 9 -21.58 -9.42 -17.24
N THR A 10 -21.19 -10.25 -16.27
CA THR A 10 -20.16 -9.92 -15.27
C THR A 10 -18.80 -9.62 -15.93
N THR A 11 -18.35 -10.45 -16.88
CA THR A 11 -17.08 -10.22 -17.61
C THR A 11 -17.14 -8.99 -18.51
N ALA A 12 -18.29 -8.69 -19.12
CA ALA A 12 -18.45 -7.52 -20.00
C ALA A 12 -18.39 -6.20 -19.21
N LEU A 13 -19.09 -6.12 -18.08
CA LEU A 13 -19.06 -4.95 -17.19
C LEU A 13 -17.65 -4.69 -16.63
N GLU A 14 -16.97 -5.75 -16.20
CA GLU A 14 -15.59 -5.63 -15.72
C GLU A 14 -14.68 -5.06 -16.82
N ALA A 15 -14.74 -5.62 -18.04
CA ALA A 15 -13.96 -5.14 -19.17
C ALA A 15 -14.29 -3.67 -19.51
N GLU A 16 -15.56 -3.29 -19.49
CA GLU A 16 -16.00 -1.92 -19.77
C GLU A 16 -15.48 -0.92 -18.71
N LEU A 17 -15.59 -1.24 -17.42
CA LEU A 17 -15.09 -0.39 -16.34
C LEU A 17 -13.57 -0.24 -16.40
N LEU A 18 -12.86 -1.32 -16.69
CA LEU A 18 -11.40 -1.30 -16.81
C LEU A 18 -10.95 -0.49 -18.02
N ASP A 19 -11.59 -0.68 -19.18
CA ASP A 19 -11.33 0.06 -20.41
C ASP A 19 -11.57 1.56 -20.21
N ARG A 20 -12.72 1.92 -19.64
CA ARG A 20 -13.06 3.31 -19.38
C ARG A 20 -12.06 4.01 -18.48
N VAL A 21 -11.62 3.37 -17.39
CA VAL A 21 -10.63 3.94 -16.46
C VAL A 21 -9.23 4.10 -17.07
N ASP A 22 -8.92 3.38 -18.14
CA ASP A 22 -7.67 3.55 -18.88
C ASP A 22 -7.73 4.75 -19.85
N HIS A 23 -8.91 5.07 -20.37
CA HIS A 23 -9.13 6.16 -21.33
C HIS A 23 -9.60 7.47 -20.71
N ASP A 24 -10.39 7.41 -19.63
CA ASP A 24 -10.94 8.60 -18.99
C ASP A 24 -9.85 9.51 -18.44
N ARG A 25 -10.10 10.81 -18.56
CA ARG A 25 -9.24 11.88 -18.05
C ARG A 25 -10.06 12.75 -17.12
N LEU A 26 -9.56 12.91 -15.90
CA LEU A 26 -10.11 13.83 -14.91
C LEU A 26 -9.75 15.26 -15.31
N SER A 27 -10.67 15.92 -16.00
CA SER A 27 -10.55 17.28 -16.50
C SER A 27 -11.18 18.30 -15.55
N GLY A 28 -10.90 19.59 -15.77
CA GLY A 28 -11.55 20.70 -15.06
C GLY A 28 -11.12 20.93 -13.60
N LEU A 29 -10.30 20.06 -12.99
CA LEU A 29 -9.81 20.27 -11.63
C LEU A 29 -8.95 21.53 -11.46
N ASP A 30 -8.28 21.97 -12.52
CA ASP A 30 -7.47 23.19 -12.51
C ASP A 30 -8.29 24.46 -12.68
N GLU A 31 -9.49 24.32 -13.26
CA GLU A 31 -10.49 25.37 -13.52
C GLU A 31 -11.37 25.64 -12.29
N LEU A 32 -11.37 24.72 -11.32
CA LEU A 32 -11.91 25.00 -9.99
C LEU A 32 -11.28 26.27 -9.45
N ASP A 33 -12.12 27.18 -8.94
CA ASP A 33 -11.67 28.41 -8.31
C ASP A 33 -10.57 28.08 -7.30
N ARG A 34 -9.50 28.88 -7.30
CA ARG A 34 -8.34 28.71 -6.43
C ARG A 34 -8.72 28.77 -4.95
N SER A 35 -9.91 29.27 -4.61
CA SER A 35 -10.48 29.23 -3.27
C SER A 35 -11.08 27.86 -2.87
N LEU A 36 -11.40 26.98 -3.82
CA LEU A 36 -12.12 25.72 -3.60
C LEU A 36 -11.25 24.53 -3.15
N PRO A 37 -10.07 24.25 -3.73
CA PRO A 37 -9.28 23.10 -3.30
C PRO A 37 -8.63 23.39 -1.95
N VAL A 38 -8.80 22.46 -1.00
CA VAL A 38 -8.18 22.55 0.33
C VAL A 38 -6.66 22.41 0.23
N TYR A 39 -6.19 21.65 -0.76
CA TYR A 39 -4.77 21.53 -1.09
C TYR A 39 -4.61 21.44 -2.60
N ARG A 40 -3.62 22.13 -3.16
CA ARG A 40 -3.24 22.00 -4.57
C ARG A 40 -1.73 22.10 -4.73
N ARG A 41 -1.13 21.18 -5.47
CA ARG A 41 0.29 21.21 -5.83
C ARG A 41 0.53 20.60 -7.21
N ARG A 42 1.46 21.17 -7.96
CA ARG A 42 1.91 20.64 -9.25
C ARG A 42 3.43 20.53 -9.24
N ARG A 43 3.95 19.32 -9.46
CA ARG A 43 5.40 19.03 -9.48
C ARG A 43 5.72 17.94 -10.48
N ARG A 44 6.65 18.22 -11.40
CA ARG A 44 7.24 17.25 -12.34
C ARG A 44 6.20 16.30 -13.00
N GLY A 45 5.14 16.88 -13.56
CA GLY A 45 4.10 16.12 -14.27
C GLY A 45 3.10 15.39 -13.37
N VAL A 46 3.20 15.50 -12.04
CA VAL A 46 2.16 15.07 -11.08
C VAL A 46 1.45 16.31 -10.55
N ARG A 47 0.13 16.33 -10.69
CA ARG A 47 -0.79 17.29 -10.06
C ARG A 47 -1.49 16.59 -8.92
N VAL A 48 -1.57 17.23 -7.75
CA VAL A 48 -2.31 16.72 -6.60
C VAL A 48 -3.29 17.76 -6.08
N HIS A 49 -4.52 17.31 -5.86
CA HIS A 49 -5.62 18.11 -5.33
C HIS A 49 -6.23 17.39 -4.12
N ALA A 50 -6.48 18.12 -3.03
CA ALA A 50 -7.44 17.73 -2.00
C ALA A 50 -8.68 18.62 -2.15
N VAL A 51 -9.83 18.01 -2.40
CA VAL A 51 -11.07 18.71 -2.79
C VAL A 51 -12.27 18.02 -2.16
N TRP A 52 -13.27 18.81 -1.75
CA TRP A 52 -14.51 18.27 -1.21
C TRP A 52 -15.38 17.70 -2.33
N ALA A 53 -16.13 16.65 -2.03
CA ALA A 53 -17.04 16.03 -3.00
C ALA A 53 -18.10 17.02 -3.52
N ARG A 54 -18.59 17.92 -2.66
CA ARG A 54 -19.55 18.98 -3.07
C ARG A 54 -19.00 19.98 -4.10
N ASP A 55 -17.68 20.09 -4.22
CA ASP A 55 -17.01 20.98 -5.16
C ASP A 55 -16.67 20.26 -6.48
N LEU A 56 -16.96 18.96 -6.59
CA LEU A 56 -16.76 18.17 -7.79
C LEU A 56 -18.06 18.08 -8.60
N SER A 57 -17.93 18.09 -9.92
CA SER A 57 -19.05 17.74 -10.80
C SER A 57 -19.42 16.26 -10.64
N ALA A 58 -20.66 15.92 -11.01
CA ALA A 58 -21.12 14.52 -10.99
C ALA A 58 -20.22 13.60 -11.84
N ASP A 59 -19.70 14.10 -12.97
CA ASP A 59 -18.79 13.36 -13.84
C ASP A 59 -17.42 13.14 -13.19
N GLN A 60 -16.87 14.16 -12.54
CA GLN A 60 -15.59 14.06 -11.82
C GLN A 60 -15.70 13.07 -10.66
N LEU A 61 -16.77 13.15 -9.87
CA LEU A 61 -17.02 12.25 -8.75
C LEU A 61 -17.20 10.81 -9.25
N ARG A 62 -17.97 10.61 -10.32
CA ARG A 62 -18.12 9.29 -10.97
C ARG A 62 -16.77 8.73 -11.41
N CYS A 63 -15.94 9.53 -12.09
CA CYS A 63 -14.61 9.14 -12.54
C CYS A 63 -13.72 8.65 -11.38
N LEU A 64 -13.73 9.36 -10.25
CA LEU A 64 -12.95 8.97 -9.06
C LEU A 64 -13.44 7.67 -8.42
N ILE A 65 -14.75 7.49 -8.33
CA ILE A 65 -15.36 6.27 -7.79
C ILE A 65 -15.07 5.07 -8.70
N GLU A 66 -15.25 5.25 -10.01
CA GLU A 66 -14.94 4.25 -11.03
C GLU A 66 -13.48 3.85 -11.02
N PHE A 67 -12.57 4.83 -10.99
CA PHE A 67 -11.14 4.59 -10.89
C PHE A 67 -10.80 3.67 -9.72
N ARG A 68 -11.40 3.90 -8.56
CA ARG A 68 -11.18 3.11 -7.35
C ARG A 68 -11.71 1.69 -7.47
N ILE A 69 -12.95 1.52 -7.95
CA ILE A 69 -13.56 0.21 -8.16
C ILE A 69 -12.72 -0.59 -9.15
N ALA A 70 -12.30 0.02 -10.27
CA ALA A 70 -11.43 -0.60 -11.26
C ALA A 70 -10.08 -1.03 -10.67
N GLN A 71 -9.46 -0.20 -9.82
CA GLN A 71 -8.20 -0.61 -9.17
C GLN A 71 -8.42 -1.76 -8.18
N TYR A 72 -9.58 -1.84 -7.51
CA TYR A 72 -9.91 -2.96 -6.64
C TYR A 72 -10.21 -4.25 -7.40
N LEU A 73 -10.91 -4.16 -8.55
CA LEU A 73 -11.11 -5.29 -9.47
C LEU A 73 -9.75 -5.88 -9.89
N ARG A 74 -8.80 -5.04 -10.32
CA ARG A 74 -7.46 -5.46 -10.75
C ARG A 74 -6.64 -6.23 -9.72
N ILE A 75 -6.95 -6.08 -8.43
CA ILE A 75 -6.23 -6.75 -7.33
C ILE A 75 -7.08 -7.82 -6.65
N GLY A 76 -8.24 -8.15 -7.22
CA GLY A 76 -9.15 -9.17 -6.69
C GLY A 76 -9.78 -8.80 -5.36
N PHE A 77 -10.02 -7.50 -5.11
CA PHE A 77 -10.70 -7.02 -3.89
C PHE A 77 -12.21 -6.91 -4.07
N VAL A 78 -12.70 -7.11 -5.30
CA VAL A 78 -14.11 -6.99 -5.67
C VAL A 78 -14.62 -8.35 -6.14
N ASP A 79 -15.82 -8.72 -5.69
CA ASP A 79 -16.65 -9.77 -6.30
C ASP A 79 -17.40 -9.15 -7.49
N PRO A 80 -17.03 -9.51 -8.74
CA PRO A 80 -17.61 -8.88 -9.93
C PRO A 80 -19.11 -9.14 -10.09
N ALA A 81 -19.61 -10.31 -9.65
CA ALA A 81 -21.03 -10.65 -9.77
C ALA A 81 -21.88 -9.80 -8.81
N ARG A 82 -21.39 -9.60 -7.58
CA ARG A 82 -22.03 -8.68 -6.62
C ARG A 82 -21.92 -7.23 -7.04
N LEU A 83 -20.81 -6.84 -7.67
CA LEU A 83 -20.70 -5.50 -8.26
C LEU A 83 -21.76 -5.30 -9.34
N ALA A 84 -21.95 -6.26 -10.25
CA ALA A 84 -22.98 -6.19 -11.28
C ALA A 84 -24.38 -6.05 -10.67
N ALA A 85 -24.72 -6.90 -9.70
CA ALA A 85 -26.01 -6.82 -8.99
C ALA A 85 -26.21 -5.49 -8.25
N ALA A 86 -25.14 -4.90 -7.70
CA ALA A 86 -25.20 -3.60 -7.04
C ALA A 86 -25.38 -2.42 -8.02
N LEU A 87 -25.03 -2.59 -9.29
CA LEU A 87 -25.23 -1.58 -10.33
C LEU A 87 -26.64 -1.60 -10.91
N ASP A 88 -27.30 -2.76 -10.92
CA ASP A 88 -28.68 -2.90 -11.40
C ASP A 88 -29.73 -2.29 -10.44
N ASP A 89 -29.38 -2.07 -9.17
CA ASP A 89 -30.31 -1.59 -8.11
C ASP A 89 -30.46 -0.04 -8.08
N ASP A 90 -30.05 0.68 -9.11
CA ASP A 90 -30.13 2.16 -9.25
C ASP A 90 -29.46 2.94 -8.08
N ARG A 91 -28.71 2.24 -7.20
CA ARG A 91 -28.01 2.83 -6.05
C ARG A 91 -26.71 3.49 -6.51
N PRO A 92 -26.37 4.69 -6.01
CA PRO A 92 -25.12 5.34 -6.33
C PRO A 92 -23.93 4.44 -5.95
N ARG A 93 -22.97 4.33 -6.88
CA ARG A 93 -21.70 3.63 -6.71
C ARG A 93 -21.04 4.11 -5.43
N GLY A 94 -21.00 3.27 -4.38
CA GLY A 94 -20.37 3.58 -3.09
C GLY A 94 -20.69 4.98 -2.59
N ALA A 95 -21.83 5.14 -1.89
CA ALA A 95 -22.31 6.42 -1.35
C ALA A 95 -21.18 7.40 -1.00
N SER A 96 -21.22 8.57 -1.63
CA SER A 96 -20.31 9.67 -1.33
C SER A 96 -21.09 10.79 -0.66
N SER A 97 -20.58 11.24 0.47
CA SER A 97 -21.10 12.41 1.16
C SER A 97 -20.56 13.67 0.50
N PRO A 98 -21.33 14.76 0.39
CA PRO A 98 -20.82 16.08 -0.01
C PRO A 98 -19.61 16.55 0.83
N ASP A 99 -19.49 16.03 2.06
CA ASP A 99 -18.40 16.32 3.01
C ASP A 99 -17.26 15.29 2.98
N ASP A 100 -17.26 14.36 2.02
CA ASP A 100 -16.10 13.54 1.71
C ASP A 100 -14.99 14.41 1.11
N LEU A 101 -13.75 14.19 1.54
CA LEU A 101 -12.58 14.84 0.98
C LEU A 101 -11.79 13.86 0.12
N HIS A 102 -11.72 14.16 -1.18
CA HIS A 102 -10.96 13.37 -2.14
C HIS A 102 -9.56 13.96 -2.28
N VAL A 103 -8.53 13.13 -2.08
CA VAL A 103 -7.14 13.48 -2.40
C VAL A 103 -6.74 12.69 -3.64
N VAL A 104 -6.47 13.38 -4.74
CA VAL A 104 -6.22 12.77 -6.05
C VAL A 104 -4.92 13.29 -6.63
N ALA A 105 -4.08 12.37 -7.11
CA ALA A 105 -2.97 12.66 -7.98
C ALA A 105 -3.29 12.25 -9.43
N CYS A 106 -3.05 13.16 -10.37
CA CYS A 106 -3.20 12.92 -11.79
C CYS A 106 -2.00 13.48 -12.58
N THR A 107 -1.84 13.02 -13.81
CA THR A 107 -0.91 13.62 -14.78
C THR A 107 -1.41 14.99 -15.25
N ASP A 108 -0.59 15.72 -16.00
CA ASP A 108 -0.97 17.00 -16.61
C ASP A 108 -2.13 16.87 -17.62
N ASP A 109 -2.26 15.73 -18.31
CA ASP A 109 -3.39 15.44 -19.21
C ASP A 109 -4.64 14.88 -18.47
N GLY A 110 -4.58 14.73 -17.15
CA GLY A 110 -5.73 14.34 -16.32
C GLY A 110 -5.86 12.84 -16.07
N GLN A 111 -4.87 12.03 -16.44
CA GLN A 111 -4.89 10.60 -16.11
C GLN A 111 -4.71 10.43 -14.59
N VAL A 112 -5.71 9.83 -13.93
CA VAL A 112 -5.64 9.57 -12.49
C VAL A 112 -4.55 8.55 -12.19
N LEU A 113 -3.59 8.89 -11.35
CA LEU A 113 -2.45 8.06 -10.95
C LEU A 113 -2.68 7.41 -9.58
N CYS A 114 -3.23 8.17 -8.63
CA CYS A 114 -3.48 7.72 -7.28
C CYS A 114 -4.67 8.50 -6.69
N SER A 115 -5.47 7.85 -5.85
CA SER A 115 -6.58 8.48 -5.14
C SER A 115 -6.62 7.96 -3.71
N ALA A 116 -7.03 8.81 -2.77
CA ALA A 116 -7.35 8.49 -1.39
C ALA A 116 -8.62 9.28 -0.98
N LEU A 117 -9.28 8.82 0.07
CA LEU A 117 -10.52 9.40 0.58
C LEU A 117 -10.47 9.55 2.09
N LEU A 118 -10.79 10.75 2.58
CA LEU A 118 -11.25 10.95 3.94
C LEU A 118 -12.76 11.07 3.92
N ARG A 119 -13.45 10.05 4.41
CA ARG A 119 -14.91 10.05 4.48
C ARG A 119 -15.40 11.08 5.47
N ALA A 120 -16.59 11.60 5.22
CA ALA A 120 -17.34 12.37 6.20
C ALA A 120 -17.55 11.54 7.49
N PRO A 121 -17.73 12.20 8.65
CA PRO A 121 -18.15 11.52 9.86
C PRO A 121 -19.48 10.76 9.61
N SER A 122 -19.60 9.55 10.16
CA SER A 122 -20.88 8.82 10.14
C SER A 122 -21.94 9.47 11.04
N GLU A 123 -21.50 10.26 12.03
CA GLU A 123 -22.35 10.91 13.03
C GLU A 123 -22.56 12.39 12.73
N SER A 124 -23.79 12.86 12.89
CA SER A 124 -24.20 14.26 12.65
C SER A 124 -24.48 15.03 13.93
N ASP A 125 -24.78 14.34 15.04
CA ASP A 125 -25.00 14.98 16.34
C ASP A 125 -23.66 15.40 16.99
N PRO A 126 -23.41 16.70 17.21
CA PRO A 126 -22.13 17.20 17.72
C PRO A 126 -21.89 16.89 19.19
N THR A 127 -22.88 16.34 19.90
CA THR A 127 -22.79 15.95 21.31
C THR A 127 -22.38 14.48 21.48
N ARG A 128 -22.58 13.65 20.44
CA ARG A 128 -22.27 12.22 20.48
C ARG A 128 -20.78 11.95 20.54
N ARG A 129 -20.42 11.01 21.39
CA ARG A 129 -19.04 10.58 21.65
C ARG A 129 -18.78 9.24 21.03
N MET A 130 -17.51 8.94 20.76
CA MET A 130 -17.12 7.60 20.29
C MET A 130 -17.62 6.51 21.23
N ALA A 131 -17.56 6.70 22.56
CA ALA A 131 -18.00 5.71 23.53
C ALA A 131 -19.53 5.45 23.59
N ASP A 132 -20.36 6.31 22.96
CA ASP A 132 -21.81 6.15 22.96
C ASP A 132 -22.22 4.95 22.11
N ARG A 133 -22.89 3.95 22.71
CA ARG A 133 -23.20 2.67 22.04
C ARG A 133 -24.28 2.77 20.96
N ASP A 134 -25.06 3.84 20.96
CA ASP A 134 -26.18 4.09 20.05
C ASP A 134 -25.84 5.08 18.92
N ARG A 135 -24.58 5.51 18.80
CA ARG A 135 -24.12 6.36 17.69
C ARG A 135 -24.10 5.61 16.36
N ALA A 136 -24.04 6.37 15.27
CA ALA A 136 -23.77 5.79 13.95
C ALA A 136 -22.36 5.15 13.90
N LEU A 137 -22.27 3.94 13.33
CA LEU A 137 -21.01 3.24 13.16
C LEU A 137 -20.24 3.76 11.94
N PHE A 138 -18.91 3.73 12.02
CA PHE A 138 -18.07 3.93 10.84
C PHE A 138 -18.03 2.66 9.98
N PRO A 139 -17.87 2.75 8.66
CA PRO A 139 -17.74 1.58 7.79
C PRO A 139 -16.73 0.54 8.27
N VAL A 140 -15.57 0.98 8.80
CA VAL A 140 -14.60 0.07 9.41
C VAL A 140 -15.18 -0.72 10.60
N GLU A 141 -16.07 -0.13 11.39
CA GLU A 141 -16.73 -0.77 12.53
C GLU A 141 -17.86 -1.69 12.10
N GLU A 142 -18.56 -1.37 11.00
CA GLU A 142 -19.53 -2.29 10.41
C GLU A 142 -18.84 -3.58 9.96
N VAL A 143 -17.63 -3.49 9.43
CA VAL A 143 -16.83 -4.64 9.02
C VAL A 143 -16.19 -5.35 10.21
N HIS A 144 -15.52 -4.64 11.11
CA HIS A 144 -14.74 -5.27 12.18
C HIS A 144 -15.53 -5.53 13.48
N GLY A 145 -16.78 -5.09 13.52
CA GLY A 145 -17.68 -5.20 14.67
C GLY A 145 -17.79 -3.91 15.48
N SER A 146 -18.98 -3.66 16.02
CA SER A 146 -19.25 -2.50 16.87
C SER A 146 -18.39 -2.52 18.14
N GLY A 147 -17.75 -1.38 18.43
CA GLY A 147 -16.92 -1.20 19.61
C GLY A 147 -15.44 -1.55 19.45
N VAL A 148 -14.92 -1.69 18.22
CA VAL A 148 -13.47 -1.80 17.99
C VAL A 148 -12.72 -0.55 18.49
N PHE A 149 -13.34 0.62 18.44
CA PHE A 149 -12.78 1.85 19.01
C PHE A 149 -13.38 2.20 20.39
N ASP A 150 -14.58 1.73 20.70
CA ASP A 150 -15.32 2.13 21.92
C ASP A 150 -15.00 1.25 23.14
N ARG A 151 -14.69 -0.03 22.93
CA ARG A 151 -14.46 -1.00 24.03
C ARG A 151 -12.99 -1.16 24.41
N LEU A 152 -12.08 -0.81 23.51
CA LEU A 152 -10.65 -0.94 23.75
C LEU A 152 -10.04 0.31 24.42
N LEU A 153 -10.85 1.34 24.71
CA LEU A 153 -10.41 2.64 25.25
C LEU A 153 -9.20 3.22 24.50
N LEU A 154 -9.04 2.86 23.22
CA LEU A 154 -7.88 3.21 22.41
C LEU A 154 -7.90 4.69 22.08
N LEU A 155 -9.07 5.21 21.74
CA LEU A 155 -9.26 6.64 21.53
C LEU A 155 -9.66 7.28 22.86
N PRO A 156 -9.17 8.50 23.17
CA PRO A 156 -9.73 9.29 24.24
C PRO A 156 -11.21 9.60 23.96
N GLU A 157 -11.90 10.22 24.92
CA GLU A 157 -13.28 10.66 24.76
C GLU A 157 -13.40 11.75 23.67
N LEU A 158 -13.49 11.30 22.41
CA LEU A 158 -13.61 12.13 21.22
C LEU A 158 -15.07 12.26 20.81
N ARG A 159 -15.40 13.41 20.20
CA ARG A 159 -16.70 13.59 19.54
C ARG A 159 -16.70 12.83 18.22
N ALA A 160 -17.72 12.02 17.97
CA ALA A 160 -17.80 11.19 16.75
C ALA A 160 -17.79 12.06 15.47
N VAL A 161 -18.42 13.24 15.51
CA VAL A 161 -18.40 14.22 14.40
C VAL A 161 -17.00 14.76 14.06
N ARG A 162 -16.02 14.60 14.96
CA ARG A 162 -14.62 15.03 14.75
C ARG A 162 -13.71 13.87 14.33
N VAL A 163 -14.27 12.69 14.07
CA VAL A 163 -13.54 11.50 13.60
C VAL A 163 -13.90 11.24 12.14
N ARG A 164 -12.88 10.96 11.33
CA ARG A 164 -13.06 10.65 9.89
C ARG A 164 -12.39 9.32 9.55
N GLU A 165 -12.99 8.60 8.61
CA GLU A 165 -12.43 7.35 8.12
C GLU A 165 -11.53 7.61 6.90
N LEU A 166 -10.28 7.18 6.98
CA LEU A 166 -9.36 7.11 5.86
C LEU A 166 -9.57 5.80 5.11
N GLY A 167 -9.80 5.92 3.81
CA GLY A 167 -9.95 4.77 2.94
C GLY A 167 -9.67 5.10 1.49
N GLY A 168 -9.99 4.17 0.60
CA GLY A 168 -9.94 4.42 -0.83
C GLY A 168 -8.56 4.72 -1.39
N PHE A 169 -7.49 4.42 -0.66
CA PHE A 169 -6.12 4.59 -1.14
C PHE A 169 -5.81 3.56 -2.25
N VAL A 170 -5.85 4.01 -3.49
CA VAL A 170 -5.61 3.19 -4.68
C VAL A 170 -4.60 3.85 -5.60
N LYS A 171 -3.80 3.03 -6.29
CA LYS A 171 -2.83 3.50 -7.30
C LYS A 171 -3.06 2.78 -8.62
N ARG A 172 -2.85 3.49 -9.75
CA ARG A 172 -2.94 2.92 -11.10
C ARG A 172 -1.93 1.79 -11.25
N ARG A 173 -2.36 0.67 -11.83
CA ARG A 173 -1.52 -0.52 -12.02
C ARG A 173 -1.14 -0.87 -13.47
N ASN A 174 -1.84 -0.32 -14.47
CA ASN A 174 -1.70 -0.72 -15.88
C ASN A 174 -0.91 0.24 -16.79
N ALA A 175 -0.13 1.20 -16.25
CA ALA A 175 0.72 1.99 -17.15
C ALA A 175 1.97 1.18 -17.55
N GLU A 176 2.37 1.30 -18.82
CA GLU A 176 3.70 0.95 -19.35
C GLU A 176 4.86 1.39 -18.42
N PRO A 177 6.06 0.77 -18.54
CA PRO A 177 6.86 0.30 -17.41
C PRO A 177 7.20 1.40 -16.39
N LEU A 178 7.09 1.07 -15.09
CA LEU A 178 7.63 1.80 -13.92
C LEU A 178 7.99 3.27 -14.18
N SER A 179 6.97 4.08 -14.49
CA SER A 179 7.19 5.50 -14.67
C SER A 179 7.49 6.14 -13.31
N GLU A 180 8.41 7.10 -13.29
CA GLU A 180 8.72 7.89 -12.09
C GLU A 180 7.43 8.46 -11.46
N LEU A 181 6.48 8.85 -12.32
CA LEU A 181 5.16 9.38 -11.92
C LEU A 181 4.35 8.39 -11.05
N LEU A 182 4.34 7.10 -11.39
CA LEU A 182 3.60 6.09 -10.63
C LEU A 182 4.20 5.80 -9.25
N LEU A 183 5.51 5.98 -9.08
CA LEU A 183 6.18 5.84 -7.79
C LEU A 183 6.04 7.11 -6.93
N ARG A 184 5.97 8.28 -7.55
CA ARG A 184 5.83 9.57 -6.87
C ARG A 184 4.40 9.89 -6.46
N ALA A 185 3.41 9.54 -7.28
CA ALA A 185 2.01 9.89 -7.04
C ALA A 185 1.48 9.43 -5.65
N PRO A 186 1.74 8.19 -5.18
CA PRO A 186 1.34 7.78 -3.82
C PRO A 186 1.98 8.62 -2.71
N VAL A 187 3.23 9.06 -2.91
CA VAL A 187 3.94 9.91 -1.95
C VAL A 187 3.36 11.32 -1.94
N GLU A 188 3.09 11.89 -3.11
CA GLU A 188 2.45 13.21 -3.25
C GLU A 188 1.03 13.23 -2.65
N VAL A 189 0.24 12.17 -2.86
CA VAL A 189 -1.08 11.99 -2.20
C VAL A 189 -0.93 11.90 -0.69
N GLY A 190 0.05 11.17 -0.18
CA GLY A 190 0.34 11.09 1.25
C GLY A 190 0.69 12.45 1.84
N VAL A 191 1.61 13.21 1.22
CA VAL A 191 1.93 14.58 1.66
C VAL A 191 0.69 15.46 1.69
N ALA A 192 -0.09 15.47 0.61
CA ALA A 192 -1.32 16.25 0.56
C ALA A 192 -2.26 15.85 1.70
N MET A 193 -2.52 14.55 1.88
CA MET A 193 -3.36 14.00 2.95
C MET A 193 -2.91 14.48 4.34
N PHE A 194 -1.62 14.34 4.66
CA PHE A 194 -1.13 14.79 5.95
C PHE A 194 -1.18 16.30 6.12
N ARG A 195 -1.00 17.11 5.06
CA ARG A 195 -1.12 18.57 5.13
C ARG A 195 -2.56 19.04 5.35
N VAL A 196 -3.56 18.34 4.82
CA VAL A 196 -4.98 18.67 5.09
C VAL A 196 -5.40 18.27 6.50
N VAL A 197 -4.85 17.17 7.01
CA VAL A 197 -5.16 16.70 8.38
C VAL A 197 -4.38 17.49 9.42
N ALA A 198 -3.11 17.78 9.17
CA ALA A 198 -2.17 18.42 10.09
C ALA A 198 -1.34 19.51 9.39
N GLY A 199 -0.87 20.50 10.15
CA GLY A 199 -0.08 21.60 9.62
C GLY A 199 -0.94 22.80 9.20
N PRO A 200 -0.52 23.61 8.20
CA PRO A 200 -1.19 24.90 7.93
C PRO A 200 -2.64 24.80 7.48
N LEU A 201 -3.07 23.65 6.95
CA LEU A 201 -4.42 23.43 6.42
C LEU A 201 -5.28 22.56 7.34
N ALA A 202 -4.83 22.35 8.59
CA ALA A 202 -5.43 21.43 9.55
C ALA A 202 -6.96 21.61 9.64
N LEU A 203 -7.67 20.63 9.11
CA LEU A 203 -9.12 20.54 9.22
C LEU A 203 -9.53 20.26 10.68
N PRO A 204 -10.73 20.70 11.13
CA PRO A 204 -11.19 20.51 12.50
C PRO A 204 -11.59 19.05 12.76
N MET A 205 -10.60 18.17 12.93
CA MET A 205 -10.75 16.75 13.24
C MET A 205 -9.76 16.30 14.33
N ASP A 206 -10.16 15.35 15.16
CA ASP A 206 -9.34 14.87 16.30
C ASP A 206 -8.64 13.55 16.01
N ALA A 207 -9.24 12.71 15.17
CA ALA A 207 -8.67 11.41 14.82
C ALA A 207 -9.06 10.97 13.41
N VAL A 208 -8.17 10.16 12.85
CA VAL A 208 -8.38 9.40 11.64
C VAL A 208 -8.40 7.92 11.99
N ILE A 209 -9.45 7.24 11.56
CA ILE A 209 -9.59 5.78 11.70
C ILE A 209 -9.67 5.12 10.33
N GLY A 210 -9.57 3.81 10.28
CA GLY A 210 -9.79 3.04 9.07
C GLY A 210 -9.30 1.62 9.25
N ASP A 211 -9.19 0.87 8.16
CA ASP A 211 -8.52 -0.41 8.16
C ASP A 211 -7.38 -0.46 7.15
N LEU A 212 -6.46 -1.37 7.41
CA LEU A 212 -5.31 -1.58 6.57
C LEU A 212 -4.82 -3.01 6.63
N GLU A 213 -4.26 -3.48 5.51
CA GLU A 213 -3.51 -4.72 5.50
C GLU A 213 -2.15 -4.49 6.15
N SER A 214 -1.81 -5.31 7.16
CA SER A 214 -0.61 -5.15 8.01
C SER A 214 0.69 -4.93 7.22
N SER A 215 0.84 -5.57 6.06
CA SER A 215 2.05 -5.48 5.24
C SER A 215 2.17 -4.17 4.45
N VAL A 216 1.05 -3.59 4.03
CA VAL A 216 1.03 -2.45 3.11
C VAL A 216 1.06 -1.10 3.84
N ALA A 217 0.35 -0.98 4.96
CA ALA A 217 0.17 0.34 5.56
C ALA A 217 1.21 0.72 6.61
N LYS A 218 1.86 -0.24 7.27
CA LYS A 218 3.03 0.06 8.11
C LYS A 218 4.12 0.76 7.29
N LEU A 219 4.45 0.19 6.12
CA LEU A 219 5.51 0.71 5.26
C LEU A 219 5.24 2.12 4.73
N ASN A 220 3.99 2.42 4.35
CA ASN A 220 3.63 3.74 3.84
C ASN A 220 3.58 4.76 4.98
N LEU A 221 2.97 4.43 6.12
CA LEU A 221 2.84 5.37 7.24
C LEU A 221 4.17 5.61 7.95
N ASP A 222 5.01 4.57 8.13
CA ASP A 222 6.36 4.73 8.68
C ASP A 222 7.23 5.64 7.80
N PHE A 223 7.07 5.60 6.47
CA PHE A 223 7.78 6.51 5.56
C PHE A 223 7.51 7.98 5.89
N PHE A 224 6.26 8.30 6.24
CA PHE A 224 5.83 9.63 6.70
C PHE A 224 6.13 9.89 8.18
N GLY A 225 6.73 8.94 8.90
CA GLY A 225 6.99 9.06 10.34
C GLY A 225 5.74 8.90 11.20
N VAL A 226 4.68 8.28 10.66
CA VAL A 226 3.39 8.11 11.34
C VAL A 226 3.23 6.67 11.77
N ARG A 227 2.97 6.46 13.06
CA ARG A 227 2.71 5.14 13.62
C ARG A 227 1.29 5.02 14.10
N PRO A 228 0.38 4.43 13.28
CA PRO A 228 -0.97 4.19 13.74
C PRO A 228 -0.98 3.17 14.88
N VAL A 229 -1.99 3.27 15.74
CA VAL A 229 -2.32 2.18 16.65
C VAL A 229 -3.19 1.18 15.89
N LEU A 230 -2.70 -0.05 15.77
CA LEU A 230 -3.40 -1.13 15.10
C LEU A 230 -4.18 -1.96 16.11
N VAL A 231 -5.45 -2.23 15.80
CA VAL A 231 -6.28 -3.13 16.57
C VAL A 231 -6.11 -4.55 16.05
N ARG A 232 -5.40 -5.37 16.82
CA ARG A 232 -5.17 -6.78 16.50
C ARG A 232 -6.28 -7.65 17.09
N GLY A 233 -6.45 -8.86 16.55
CA GLY A 233 -7.43 -9.83 17.07
C GLY A 233 -8.88 -9.64 16.58
N THR A 234 -9.17 -8.61 15.76
CA THR A 234 -10.48 -8.49 15.11
C THR A 234 -10.61 -9.48 13.96
N SER A 235 -11.79 -10.05 13.76
CA SER A 235 -12.15 -10.82 12.56
C SER A 235 -13.17 -10.05 11.73
N PRO A 236 -12.83 -9.58 10.52
CA PRO A 236 -13.77 -8.90 9.63
C PRO A 236 -15.03 -9.75 9.40
N ARG A 237 -16.20 -9.15 9.59
CA ARG A 237 -17.53 -9.67 9.28
C ARG A 237 -18.12 -8.82 8.17
N VAL A 238 -17.74 -9.14 6.93
CA VAL A 238 -18.24 -8.39 5.78
C VAL A 238 -19.75 -8.64 5.61
N PRO A 239 -20.57 -7.59 5.45
CA PRO A 239 -22.01 -7.74 5.22
C PRO A 239 -22.32 -8.67 4.04
N ALA A 240 -23.35 -9.50 4.19
CA ALA A 240 -23.85 -10.35 3.11
C ALA A 240 -24.26 -9.48 1.91
N GLY A 241 -23.76 -9.80 0.72
CA GLY A 241 -24.01 -9.01 -0.50
C GLY A 241 -23.00 -7.88 -0.77
N SER A 242 -22.06 -7.59 0.14
CA SER A 242 -20.98 -6.64 -0.15
C SER A 242 -20.11 -7.17 -1.30
N PHE A 243 -19.90 -6.32 -2.30
CA PHE A 243 -18.96 -6.62 -3.40
C PHE A 243 -17.49 -6.51 -2.94
N LEU A 244 -17.19 -5.97 -1.76
CA LEU A 244 -15.83 -5.88 -1.22
C LEU A 244 -15.45 -7.07 -0.31
N GLY A 245 -16.25 -8.14 -0.26
CA GLY A 245 -15.92 -9.38 0.47
C GLY A 245 -14.47 -9.87 0.27
N PRO A 246 -14.00 -10.00 -0.98
CA PRO A 246 -12.65 -10.49 -1.27
C PRO A 246 -11.50 -9.65 -0.71
N ARG A 247 -11.74 -8.39 -0.31
CA ARG A 247 -10.75 -7.54 0.39
C ARG A 247 -10.37 -8.10 1.76
N TYR A 248 -11.25 -8.86 2.41
CA TYR A 248 -11.06 -9.32 3.78
C TYR A 248 -10.86 -10.84 3.88
N GLU A 249 -11.30 -11.59 2.88
CA GLU A 249 -11.15 -13.05 2.85
C GLU A 249 -9.68 -13.47 2.76
N GLY A 250 -9.21 -14.24 3.75
CA GLY A 250 -7.84 -14.77 3.80
C GLY A 250 -6.74 -13.72 4.01
N ARG A 251 -7.08 -12.47 4.36
CA ARG A 251 -6.14 -11.35 4.47
C ARG A 251 -6.03 -10.82 5.91
N LYS A 252 -4.85 -10.34 6.28
CA LYS A 252 -4.57 -9.75 7.60
C LYS A 252 -4.86 -8.25 7.59
N VAL A 253 -6.15 -7.90 7.52
CA VAL A 253 -6.65 -6.53 7.58
C VAL A 253 -6.99 -6.18 9.03
N HIS A 254 -6.49 -5.04 9.50
CA HIS A 254 -6.65 -4.58 10.87
C HIS A 254 -7.17 -3.15 10.91
N PRO A 255 -8.11 -2.86 11.81
CA PRO A 255 -8.50 -1.49 12.11
C PRO A 255 -7.33 -0.73 12.70
N PHE A 256 -7.32 0.56 12.47
CA PHE A 256 -6.33 1.46 13.01
C PHE A 256 -6.93 2.77 13.44
N ALA A 257 -6.23 3.45 14.34
CA ALA A 257 -6.51 4.80 14.77
C ALA A 257 -5.23 5.64 14.78
N ILE A 258 -5.35 6.91 14.43
CA ILE A 258 -4.29 7.93 14.52
C ILE A 258 -4.92 9.21 15.06
N LEU A 259 -4.35 9.79 16.11
CA LEU A 259 -4.73 11.13 16.55
C LEU A 259 -4.15 12.20 15.63
N THR A 260 -4.94 13.24 15.34
CA THR A 260 -4.46 14.42 14.60
C THR A 260 -3.30 15.11 15.34
N SER A 261 -3.30 15.09 16.67
CA SER A 261 -2.19 15.63 17.48
C SER A 261 -0.89 14.87 17.22
N ASP A 262 -0.95 13.54 17.12
CA ASP A 262 0.23 12.71 16.86
C ASP A 262 0.74 12.95 15.43
N LEU A 263 -0.14 13.25 14.47
CA LEU A 263 0.26 13.59 13.10
C LEU A 263 1.08 14.88 13.01
N THR A 264 0.98 15.79 13.97
CA THR A 264 1.80 17.01 13.96
C THR A 264 3.30 16.71 14.14
N THR A 265 3.64 15.60 14.78
CA THR A 265 5.03 15.13 14.93
C THR A 265 5.67 14.75 13.58
N ALA A 266 4.85 14.42 12.59
CA ALA A 266 5.30 14.08 11.24
C ALA A 266 5.61 15.31 10.38
N LEU A 267 5.25 16.54 10.80
CA LEU A 267 5.42 17.74 9.96
C LEU A 267 6.87 17.98 9.49
N PRO A 268 7.92 17.86 10.33
CA PRO A 268 9.29 17.99 9.86
C PRO A 268 9.66 16.94 8.80
N ARG A 269 9.12 15.72 8.95
CA ARG A 269 9.30 14.64 7.98
C ARG A 269 8.59 14.94 6.66
N LEU A 270 7.41 15.57 6.70
CA LEU A 270 6.75 16.06 5.48
C LEU A 270 7.59 17.12 4.75
N ASP A 271 8.26 18.00 5.48
CA ASP A 271 9.16 19.01 4.88
C ASP A 271 10.39 18.36 4.21
N GLU A 272 10.93 17.29 4.79
CA GLU A 272 11.98 16.47 4.15
C GLU A 272 11.49 15.79 2.88
N ILE A 273 10.32 15.15 2.94
CA ILE A 273 9.70 14.47 1.80
C ILE A 273 9.40 15.49 0.70
N ASP A 274 8.90 16.67 1.04
CA ASP A 274 8.66 17.75 0.08
C ASP A 274 9.94 18.18 -0.64
N ARG A 275 11.04 18.39 0.10
CA ARG A 275 12.34 18.70 -0.49
C ARG A 275 12.85 17.58 -1.40
N ALA A 276 12.64 16.32 -1.02
CA ALA A 276 13.04 15.18 -1.84
C ALA A 276 12.20 15.06 -3.12
N LEU A 277 10.89 15.31 -3.05
CA LEU A 277 10.00 15.38 -4.22
C LEU A 277 10.38 16.53 -5.16
N ASP A 278 10.98 17.60 -4.64
CA ASP A 278 11.52 18.70 -5.46
C ASP A 278 12.86 18.34 -6.15
N GLN A 279 13.48 17.17 -5.89
CA GLN A 279 14.71 16.69 -6.57
C GLN A 279 14.44 15.69 -7.70
N PRO A 280 15.17 15.74 -8.83
CA PRO A 280 14.90 14.89 -9.98
C PRO A 280 15.21 13.41 -9.68
N GLY A 281 14.42 12.50 -10.26
CA GLY A 281 14.58 11.06 -10.05
C GLY A 281 14.11 10.60 -8.67
N LEU A 282 14.38 9.32 -8.35
CA LEU A 282 13.83 8.66 -7.16
C LEU A 282 14.85 8.45 -6.03
N LEU A 283 16.12 8.75 -6.28
CA LEU A 283 17.21 8.48 -5.33
C LEU A 283 17.03 9.27 -4.02
N SER A 284 16.54 10.51 -4.08
CA SER A 284 16.24 11.33 -2.91
C SER A 284 15.15 10.70 -2.04
N LEU A 285 14.06 10.24 -2.65
CA LEU A 285 12.95 9.57 -1.96
C LEU A 285 13.37 8.24 -1.34
N PHE A 286 14.17 7.46 -2.06
CA PHE A 286 14.72 6.21 -1.54
C PHE A 286 15.71 6.45 -0.39
N GLY A 287 16.54 7.49 -0.49
CA GLY A 287 17.46 7.89 0.58
C GLY A 287 16.74 8.24 1.88
N LEU A 288 15.60 8.94 1.79
CA LEU A 288 14.79 9.25 2.98
C LEU A 288 14.35 7.99 3.73
N ARG A 289 14.01 6.92 3.00
CA ARG A 289 13.59 5.65 3.62
C ARG A 289 14.65 5.04 4.53
N SER A 290 15.93 5.16 4.18
CA SER A 290 17.06 4.67 4.98
C SER A 290 17.46 5.57 6.17
N SER A 291 16.81 6.73 6.30
CA SER A 291 17.09 7.76 7.33
C SER A 291 16.00 7.86 8.39
N LEU A 292 15.13 6.85 8.51
CA LEU A 292 14.02 6.85 9.46
C LEU A 292 14.55 7.07 10.88
N ALA A 293 14.38 8.28 11.40
CA ALA A 293 14.50 8.54 12.83
C ALA A 293 13.42 7.72 13.56
N PRO A 294 13.63 7.35 14.83
CA PRO A 294 12.56 6.75 15.62
C PRO A 294 11.38 7.73 15.65
N ALA A 295 10.28 7.40 14.98
CA ALA A 295 9.04 8.15 15.14
C ALA A 295 8.65 8.11 16.62
N GLU A 296 8.30 9.27 17.20
CA GLU A 296 7.75 9.34 18.54
C GLU A 296 6.50 8.44 18.62
N ARG A 297 6.36 7.72 19.73
CA ARG A 297 5.25 6.77 19.89
C ARG A 297 3.96 7.56 19.99
N SER A 298 2.88 7.07 19.35
CA SER A 298 1.54 7.61 19.52
C SER A 298 1.19 7.73 21.01
N THR A 299 0.44 8.79 21.35
CA THR A 299 0.00 9.06 22.71
C THR A 299 -1.19 8.20 23.15
N LEU A 300 -1.76 7.41 22.24
CA LEU A 300 -2.84 6.46 22.52
C LEU A 300 -2.34 5.28 23.37
N SER A 301 -3.13 4.90 24.39
CA SER A 301 -2.87 3.69 25.20
C SER A 301 -3.04 2.43 24.35
N ARG A 302 -2.24 1.39 24.60
CA ARG A 302 -2.22 0.14 23.84
C ARG A 302 -2.96 -1.02 24.52
N ASP A 303 -3.77 -0.75 25.54
CA ASP A 303 -4.38 -1.80 26.35
C ASP A 303 -5.14 -2.82 25.48
N GLY A 304 -4.53 -4.00 25.33
CA GLY A 304 -5.08 -5.17 24.62
C GLY A 304 -4.37 -5.65 23.34
N ALA A 305 -3.23 -5.09 22.89
CA ALA A 305 -2.64 -5.45 21.59
C ALA A 305 -1.18 -5.95 21.58
N ASP A 306 -0.57 -6.18 22.74
CA ASP A 306 0.73 -6.84 22.84
C ASP A 306 0.54 -8.24 23.49
N ASP A 307 1.15 -9.24 22.85
CA ASP A 307 1.17 -10.69 23.14
C ASP A 307 0.10 -11.57 22.45
N LEU A 308 0.49 -12.15 21.30
CA LEU A 308 0.45 -13.61 21.00
C LEU A 308 0.96 -13.88 19.56
N PRO A 309 1.88 -14.85 19.36
CA PRO A 309 2.38 -15.20 18.04
C PRO A 309 1.33 -16.04 17.28
N SER A 310 0.91 -15.58 16.09
CA SER A 310 0.14 -16.43 15.16
C SER A 310 1.08 -17.03 14.11
N VAL A 311 1.55 -18.25 14.36
CA VAL A 311 2.34 -19.05 13.42
C VAL A 311 1.40 -19.98 12.67
N ASP A 312 1.41 -19.90 11.34
CA ASP A 312 1.11 -21.02 10.44
C ASP A 312 2.00 -20.87 9.20
N ALA A 313 3.24 -21.34 9.32
CA ALA A 313 4.20 -21.60 8.24
C ALA A 313 5.26 -22.57 8.80
N ARG A 314 5.71 -23.55 8.00
CA ARG A 314 6.72 -24.51 8.47
C ARG A 314 8.12 -23.88 8.36
N PRO A 315 8.86 -23.73 9.47
CA PRO A 315 10.20 -23.16 9.46
C PRO A 315 11.14 -23.99 8.58
N ALA A 316 12.21 -23.39 8.06
CA ALA A 316 13.30 -24.12 7.42
C ALA A 316 13.75 -25.25 8.36
N GLY A 317 13.43 -26.50 8.02
CA GLY A 317 13.79 -27.64 8.85
C GLY A 317 15.31 -27.76 8.93
N GLY A 318 15.87 -27.65 10.13
CA GLY A 318 17.31 -27.71 10.36
C GLY A 318 17.72 -27.11 11.71
N ASP A 319 19.00 -27.23 12.05
CA ASP A 319 19.59 -26.56 13.22
C ASP A 319 19.78 -25.05 12.92
N PRO A 320 19.09 -24.15 13.64
CA PRO A 320 19.20 -22.70 13.45
C PRO A 320 20.64 -22.18 13.62
N HIS A 321 21.48 -22.85 14.41
CA HIS A 321 22.87 -22.45 14.60
C HIS A 321 23.74 -22.71 13.35
N ALA A 322 23.54 -23.86 12.69
CA ALA A 322 24.23 -24.15 11.44
C ALA A 322 23.81 -23.18 10.32
N LEU A 323 22.52 -22.85 10.27
CA LEU A 323 21.98 -21.90 9.27
C LEU A 323 22.48 -20.48 9.51
N ALA A 324 22.64 -20.07 10.78
CA ALA A 324 23.22 -18.77 11.13
C ALA A 324 24.64 -18.59 10.58
N ASP A 325 25.47 -19.63 10.61
CA ASP A 325 26.83 -19.56 10.07
C ASP A 325 26.83 -19.42 8.53
N GLU A 326 25.80 -19.92 7.82
CA GLU A 326 25.62 -19.68 6.39
C GLU A 326 25.09 -18.26 6.11
N ILE A 327 24.15 -17.75 6.92
CA ILE A 327 23.59 -16.39 6.83
C ILE A 327 24.70 -15.35 6.95
N LEU A 328 25.60 -15.50 7.91
CA LEU A 328 26.68 -14.55 8.18
C LEU A 328 27.72 -14.48 7.05
N ARG A 329 27.74 -15.44 6.11
CA ARG A 329 28.59 -15.39 4.91
C ARG A 329 27.98 -14.57 3.78
N MET A 330 26.70 -14.23 3.86
CA MET A 330 26.06 -13.40 2.84
C MET A 330 26.47 -11.94 3.02
N PRO A 331 27.00 -11.24 2.00
CA PRO A 331 27.42 -9.84 2.12
C PRO A 331 26.32 -8.88 2.57
N LEU A 332 25.05 -9.23 2.34
CA LEU A 332 23.90 -8.45 2.82
C LEU A 332 23.73 -8.54 4.35
N LEU A 333 24.13 -9.66 4.96
CA LEU A 333 23.78 -10.07 6.32
C LEU A 333 25.01 -10.29 7.22
N ASP A 334 26.23 -10.06 6.71
CA ASP A 334 27.51 -10.21 7.45
C ASP A 334 27.65 -9.26 8.66
N CYS A 335 26.80 -8.24 8.75
CA CYS A 335 26.75 -7.28 9.85
C CYS A 335 25.88 -7.73 11.03
N LEU A 336 25.18 -8.86 10.91
CA LEU A 336 24.39 -9.42 12.00
C LEU A 336 25.31 -10.01 13.08
N SER A 337 24.92 -9.85 14.35
CA SER A 337 25.47 -10.68 15.42
C SER A 337 25.03 -12.13 15.24
N ARG A 338 25.76 -13.07 15.84
CA ARG A 338 25.39 -14.49 15.78
C ARG A 338 23.99 -14.78 16.34
N ALA A 339 23.60 -14.08 17.40
CA ALA A 339 22.26 -14.21 17.98
C ALA A 339 21.17 -13.71 17.00
N GLU A 340 21.41 -12.61 16.31
CA GLU A 340 20.49 -12.08 15.29
C GLU A 340 20.41 -13.00 14.06
N ALA A 341 21.53 -13.59 13.64
CA ALA A 341 21.55 -14.57 12.54
C ALA A 341 20.78 -15.86 12.89
N VAL A 342 20.87 -16.35 14.14
CA VAL A 342 20.07 -17.49 14.64
C VAL A 342 18.57 -17.15 14.69
N ALA A 343 18.23 -15.94 15.14
CA ALA A 343 16.85 -15.48 15.12
C ALA A 343 16.30 -15.36 13.68
N LEU A 344 17.09 -14.80 12.76
CA LEU A 344 16.73 -14.71 11.35
C LEU A 344 16.56 -16.10 10.73
N ALA A 345 17.46 -17.04 11.00
CA ALA A 345 17.39 -18.42 10.53
C ALA A 345 16.04 -19.07 10.84
N SER A 346 15.48 -18.77 12.02
CA SER A 346 14.19 -19.29 12.48
C SER A 346 12.99 -18.76 11.68
N CYS A 347 13.20 -17.73 10.84
CA CYS A 347 12.16 -17.03 10.09
C CYS A 347 12.32 -17.20 8.57
N LEU A 348 13.35 -17.90 8.11
CA LEU A 348 13.57 -18.19 6.70
C LEU A 348 12.80 -19.43 6.28
N GLU A 349 12.21 -19.38 5.09
CA GLU A 349 11.59 -20.53 4.43
C GLU A 349 12.55 -21.03 3.33
N GLU A 350 12.79 -22.34 3.25
CA GLU A 350 13.58 -22.88 2.14
C GLU A 350 12.69 -23.08 0.91
N VAL A 351 13.17 -22.62 -0.26
CA VAL A 351 12.49 -22.78 -1.54
C VAL A 351 13.43 -23.49 -2.50
N HIS A 352 12.89 -24.52 -3.16
CA HIS A 352 13.56 -25.27 -4.23
C HIS A 352 12.87 -24.97 -5.54
N ALA A 353 13.67 -24.81 -6.60
CA ALA A 353 13.19 -24.63 -7.96
C ALA A 353 14.11 -25.41 -8.90
N GLU A 354 13.51 -26.11 -9.85
CA GLU A 354 14.25 -26.81 -10.90
C GLU A 354 14.66 -25.83 -12.00
N GLU A 355 15.60 -26.25 -12.86
CA GLU A 355 15.99 -25.44 -14.02
C GLU A 355 14.77 -25.13 -14.90
N GLY A 356 14.60 -23.86 -15.25
CA GLY A 356 13.46 -23.37 -16.04
C GLY A 356 12.26 -22.91 -15.22
N ASP A 357 12.21 -23.22 -13.91
CA ASP A 357 11.12 -22.77 -13.05
C ASP A 357 11.13 -21.26 -12.86
N THR A 358 9.95 -20.64 -12.91
CA THR A 358 9.79 -19.22 -12.61
C THR A 358 9.54 -19.04 -11.12
N VAL A 359 10.53 -18.49 -10.43
CA VAL A 359 10.46 -18.21 -8.98
C VAL A 359 9.63 -16.97 -8.70
N VAL A 360 9.75 -15.95 -9.56
CA VAL A 360 9.04 -14.68 -9.43
C VAL A 360 8.42 -14.33 -10.76
N HIS A 361 7.14 -14.00 -10.75
CA HIS A 361 6.42 -13.53 -11.93
C HIS A 361 6.30 -12.00 -11.93
N ARG A 362 6.71 -11.35 -13.02
CA ARG A 362 6.45 -9.92 -13.24
C ARG A 362 4.95 -9.61 -13.10
N GLY A 363 4.62 -8.47 -12.52
CA GLY A 363 3.23 -8.01 -12.36
C GLY A 363 2.49 -8.62 -11.18
N VAL A 364 2.92 -9.80 -10.71
CA VAL A 364 2.29 -10.47 -9.57
C VAL A 364 2.69 -9.74 -8.28
N PRO A 365 1.74 -9.41 -7.39
CA PRO A 365 2.06 -8.93 -6.05
C PRO A 365 2.55 -10.11 -5.21
N GLU A 366 3.76 -10.01 -4.69
CA GLU A 366 4.26 -10.99 -3.73
C GLU A 366 5.16 -10.31 -2.69
N ASP A 367 4.88 -10.58 -1.42
CA ASP A 367 5.48 -9.94 -0.24
C ASP A 367 6.66 -10.75 0.33
N ALA A 368 7.67 -11.02 -0.50
CA ALA A 368 8.89 -11.69 -0.04
C ALA A 368 10.14 -11.23 -0.81
N MET A 369 11.31 -11.41 -0.20
CA MET A 369 12.59 -11.36 -0.91
C MET A 369 13.26 -12.73 -0.83
N TYR A 370 14.15 -12.98 -1.76
CA TYR A 370 14.84 -14.25 -1.90
C TYR A 370 16.34 -14.03 -1.80
N LEU A 371 17.00 -14.92 -1.07
CA LEU A 371 18.45 -15.00 -0.92
C LEU A 371 18.91 -16.28 -1.63
N VAL A 372 19.86 -16.16 -2.55
CA VAL A 372 20.35 -17.31 -3.32
C VAL A 372 21.33 -18.10 -2.48
N ARG A 373 20.97 -19.33 -2.13
CA ARG A 373 21.81 -20.24 -1.35
C ARG A 373 22.73 -21.07 -2.25
N SER A 374 22.19 -21.64 -3.33
CA SER A 374 22.95 -22.38 -4.33
C SER A 374 22.23 -22.38 -5.68
N GLY A 375 22.97 -22.61 -6.76
CA GLY A 375 22.44 -22.49 -8.13
C GLY A 375 22.46 -21.05 -8.63
N THR A 376 21.83 -20.83 -9.77
CA THR A 376 21.78 -19.55 -10.47
C THR A 376 20.39 -19.24 -10.98
N ALA A 377 20.03 -17.97 -11.00
CA ALA A 377 18.76 -17.49 -11.53
C ALA A 377 18.99 -16.32 -12.48
N VAL A 378 18.13 -16.12 -13.46
CA VAL A 378 18.20 -15.03 -14.42
C VAL A 378 16.97 -14.13 -14.32
N VAL A 379 17.20 -12.82 -14.45
CA VAL A 379 16.12 -11.83 -14.58
C VAL A 379 15.72 -11.76 -16.03
N GLN A 380 14.45 -12.04 -16.32
CA GLN A 380 13.87 -11.93 -17.65
C GLN A 380 12.85 -10.80 -17.72
N LEU A 381 13.00 -9.97 -18.75
CA LEU A 381 11.98 -9.02 -19.20
C LEU A 381 11.26 -9.61 -20.41
N VAL A 382 9.95 -9.38 -20.46
CA VAL A 382 9.12 -9.74 -21.60
C VAL A 382 8.59 -8.44 -22.20
N ASP A 383 8.88 -8.20 -23.47
CA ASP A 383 8.32 -7.06 -24.21
C ASP A 383 6.87 -7.32 -24.64
N GLU A 384 6.21 -6.31 -25.20
CA GLU A 384 4.81 -6.39 -25.66
C GLU A 384 4.59 -7.43 -26.77
N ARG A 385 5.66 -7.86 -27.44
CA ARG A 385 5.66 -8.87 -28.49
C ARG A 385 5.98 -10.27 -27.94
N GLY A 386 6.10 -10.42 -26.62
CA GLY A 386 6.38 -11.69 -25.96
C GLY A 386 7.85 -12.12 -26.00
N ARG A 387 8.77 -11.28 -26.50
CA ARG A 387 10.19 -11.61 -26.56
C ARG A 387 10.81 -11.52 -25.18
N ARG A 388 11.50 -12.59 -24.77
CA ARG A 388 12.20 -12.68 -23.50
C ARG A 388 13.63 -12.18 -23.65
N THR A 389 14.02 -11.20 -22.83
CA THR A 389 15.38 -10.68 -22.76
C THR A 389 15.93 -10.91 -21.36
N THR A 390 17.06 -11.59 -21.26
CA THR A 390 17.80 -11.73 -20.00
C THR A 390 18.58 -10.44 -19.74
N VAL A 391 18.33 -9.82 -18.59
CA VAL A 391 18.94 -8.53 -18.22
C VAL A 391 19.86 -8.61 -17.01
N GLY A 392 20.02 -9.79 -16.44
CA GLY A 392 20.92 -10.02 -15.31
C GLY A 392 20.84 -11.46 -14.79
N GLU A 393 21.78 -11.78 -13.92
CA GLU A 393 21.93 -13.09 -13.30
C GLU A 393 22.15 -12.90 -11.79
N PHE A 394 21.64 -13.84 -11.00
CA PHE A 394 21.86 -13.95 -9.56
C PHE A 394 22.59 -15.25 -9.26
N ARG A 395 23.62 -15.15 -8.43
CA ARG A 395 24.52 -16.22 -7.99
C ARG A 395 24.40 -16.43 -6.48
N PRO A 396 24.98 -17.50 -5.90
CA PRO A 396 24.98 -17.71 -4.47
C PRO A 396 25.52 -16.48 -3.70
N GLY A 397 24.78 -16.03 -2.69
CA GLY A 397 25.03 -14.79 -1.95
C GLY A 397 24.28 -13.57 -2.48
N ASP A 398 23.76 -13.61 -3.71
CA ASP A 398 22.89 -12.56 -4.24
C ASP A 398 21.47 -12.64 -3.68
N HIS A 399 20.69 -11.58 -3.93
CA HIS A 399 19.29 -11.49 -3.51
C HIS A 399 18.44 -10.75 -4.53
N PHE A 400 17.13 -10.98 -4.49
CA PHE A 400 16.15 -10.30 -5.32
C PHE A 400 14.78 -10.19 -4.65
N GLY A 401 13.95 -9.29 -5.18
CA GLY A 401 12.60 -9.01 -4.66
C GLY A 401 12.55 -7.94 -3.57
N GLU A 402 13.70 -7.37 -3.21
CA GLU A 402 13.87 -6.32 -2.21
C GLU A 402 13.08 -5.05 -2.53
N ILE A 403 12.90 -4.70 -3.82
CA ILE A 403 12.14 -3.51 -4.21
C ILE A 403 10.66 -3.63 -3.80
N ALA A 404 10.06 -4.81 -3.93
CA ALA A 404 8.67 -5.01 -3.50
C ALA A 404 8.56 -5.04 -1.98
N VAL A 405 9.53 -5.65 -1.28
CA VAL A 405 9.58 -5.69 0.18
C VAL A 405 9.76 -4.31 0.79
N LEU A 406 10.63 -3.49 0.20
CA LEU A 406 10.87 -2.11 0.63
C LEU A 406 9.71 -1.24 0.13
N PHE A 407 9.57 -1.02 -1.17
CA PHE A 407 8.70 0.02 -1.74
C PHE A 407 7.27 -0.40 -2.05
N GLY A 408 6.93 -1.67 -1.87
CA GLY A 408 5.63 -2.21 -2.28
C GLY A 408 5.43 -2.13 -3.80
N GLY A 409 4.25 -2.57 -4.26
CA GLY A 409 3.91 -2.61 -5.68
C GLY A 409 4.24 -3.95 -6.37
N PRO A 410 3.87 -4.10 -7.65
CA PRO A 410 4.02 -5.35 -8.37
C PRO A 410 5.48 -5.69 -8.63
N ARG A 411 5.79 -6.98 -8.81
CA ARG A 411 7.12 -7.42 -9.24
C ARG A 411 7.48 -6.80 -10.58
N THR A 412 8.69 -6.26 -10.64
CA THR A 412 9.15 -5.44 -11.76
C THR A 412 9.64 -6.26 -12.96
N ALA A 413 10.04 -7.51 -12.71
CA ALA A 413 10.59 -8.45 -13.68
C ALA A 413 10.34 -9.88 -13.20
N SER A 414 10.43 -10.84 -14.12
CA SER A 414 10.37 -12.26 -13.76
C SER A 414 11.76 -12.77 -13.41
N VAL A 415 11.85 -13.74 -12.51
CA VAL A 415 13.09 -14.42 -12.14
C VAL A 415 12.91 -15.90 -12.40
N VAL A 416 13.80 -16.48 -13.22
CA VAL A 416 13.74 -17.87 -13.66
C VAL A 416 15.00 -18.59 -13.21
N ALA A 417 14.87 -19.79 -12.66
CA ALA A 417 15.99 -20.64 -12.32
C ALA A 417 16.75 -21.04 -13.59
N ALA A 418 18.05 -20.77 -13.63
CA ALA A 418 18.93 -21.14 -14.74
C ALA A 418 19.67 -22.46 -14.48
N THR A 419 19.69 -22.91 -13.23
CA THR A 419 20.15 -24.23 -12.77
C THR A 419 19.27 -24.65 -11.58
N PRO A 420 19.33 -25.90 -11.09
CA PRO A 420 18.67 -26.28 -9.85
C PRO A 420 19.02 -25.30 -8.71
N LEU A 421 17.98 -24.63 -8.20
CA LEU A 421 18.11 -23.41 -7.40
C LEU A 421 17.57 -23.66 -5.99
N ARG A 422 18.39 -23.33 -4.99
CA ARG A 422 17.98 -23.30 -3.58
C ARG A 422 17.99 -21.87 -3.10
N LEU A 423 16.89 -21.45 -2.51
CA LEU A 423 16.69 -20.10 -2.01
C LEU A 423 16.29 -20.15 -0.54
N TRP A 424 16.64 -19.08 0.18
CA TRP A 424 15.88 -18.70 1.36
C TRP A 424 14.91 -17.61 0.99
N ARG A 425 13.65 -17.84 1.32
CA ARG A 425 12.59 -16.86 1.22
C ARG A 425 12.43 -16.19 2.57
N LEU A 426 12.63 -14.88 2.58
CA LEU A 426 12.32 -14.02 3.70
C LEU A 426 11.05 -13.24 3.37
N ARG A 427 9.98 -13.51 4.11
CA ARG A 427 8.73 -12.77 3.91
C ARG A 427 8.92 -11.33 4.37
N SER A 428 8.22 -10.42 3.73
CA SER A 428 8.24 -9.00 4.08
C SER A 428 7.84 -8.77 5.56
N VAL A 429 6.98 -9.62 6.13
CA VAL A 429 6.61 -9.58 7.55
C VAL A 429 7.78 -9.90 8.48
N ASP A 430 8.60 -10.90 8.13
CA ASP A 430 9.72 -11.35 8.96
C ASP A 430 10.90 -10.40 8.80
N TYR A 431 11.13 -9.90 7.58
CA TYR A 431 12.05 -8.79 7.33
C TYR A 431 11.75 -7.59 8.23
N ARG A 432 10.49 -7.14 8.29
CA ARG A 432 10.06 -6.01 9.13
C ARG A 432 10.19 -6.29 10.63
N HIS A 433 10.03 -7.54 11.04
CA HIS A 433 10.12 -7.90 12.45
C HIS A 433 11.58 -7.92 12.93
N TYR A 434 12.49 -8.46 12.11
CA TYR A 434 13.86 -8.76 12.52
C TYR A 434 14.91 -7.85 11.88
N LEU A 435 14.88 -7.65 10.57
CA LEU A 435 15.97 -6.97 9.84
C LEU A 435 15.76 -5.46 9.70
N GLU A 436 14.52 -4.97 9.66
CA GLU A 436 14.22 -3.52 9.63
C GLU A 436 14.78 -2.79 10.86
N ARG A 437 14.93 -3.49 11.99
CA ARG A 437 15.48 -2.93 13.23
C ARG A 437 17.01 -2.90 13.25
N VAL A 438 17.66 -3.59 12.32
CA VAL A 438 19.11 -3.59 12.15
C VAL A 438 19.47 -2.55 11.08
N ALA A 439 19.77 -1.34 11.55
CA ALA A 439 19.94 -0.16 10.69
C ALA A 439 20.95 -0.37 9.54
N GLU A 440 21.97 -1.22 9.73
CA GLU A 440 22.97 -1.50 8.70
C GLU A 440 22.43 -2.36 7.56
N VAL A 441 21.61 -3.38 7.86
CA VAL A 441 20.96 -4.23 6.86
C VAL A 441 19.95 -3.41 6.05
N ASP A 442 19.13 -2.60 6.72
CA ASP A 442 18.15 -1.72 6.06
C ASP A 442 18.81 -0.71 5.10
N ARG A 443 19.92 -0.08 5.53
CA ARG A 443 20.70 0.84 4.68
C ARG A 443 21.29 0.14 3.45
N ARG A 444 21.86 -1.06 3.62
CA ARG A 444 22.43 -1.84 2.52
C ARG A 444 21.36 -2.23 1.50
N LEU A 445 20.23 -2.75 1.98
CA LEU A 445 19.09 -3.11 1.13
C LEU A 445 18.51 -1.91 0.38
N THR A 446 18.28 -0.79 1.06
CA THR A 446 17.75 0.43 0.47
C THR A 446 18.68 0.98 -0.63
N ARG A 447 20.00 0.96 -0.40
CA ARG A 447 20.99 1.39 -1.41
C ARG A 447 20.94 0.52 -2.66
N ILE A 448 20.92 -0.80 -2.50
CA ILE A 448 20.90 -1.75 -3.61
C ILE A 448 19.62 -1.62 -4.42
N ALA A 449 18.48 -1.48 -3.74
CA ALA A 449 17.20 -1.28 -4.38
C ALA A 449 17.16 0.03 -5.20
N ALA A 450 17.72 1.11 -4.66
CA ALA A 450 17.83 2.39 -5.36
C ALA A 450 18.71 2.29 -6.64
N GLN A 451 19.85 1.59 -6.57
CA GLN A 451 20.72 1.34 -7.73
C GLN A 451 20.01 0.53 -8.82
N ARG A 452 19.26 -0.50 -8.43
CA ARG A 452 18.52 -1.36 -9.37
C ARG A 452 17.37 -0.63 -10.05
N VAL A 453 16.67 0.26 -9.35
CA VAL A 453 15.66 1.12 -9.98
C VAL A 453 16.33 2.08 -11.00
N HIS A 454 17.47 2.66 -10.65
CA HIS A 454 18.20 3.57 -11.54
C HIS A 454 18.71 2.88 -12.82
N SER A 455 19.32 1.71 -12.70
CA SER A 455 19.78 0.93 -13.86
C SER A 455 18.63 0.57 -14.80
N ARG A 456 17.47 0.18 -14.24
CA ARG A 456 16.29 -0.22 -15.01
C ARG A 456 15.65 0.94 -15.77
N LEU A 457 15.59 2.13 -15.19
CA LEU A 457 15.16 3.33 -15.90
C LEU A 457 16.09 3.63 -17.09
N GLY A 458 17.40 3.46 -16.91
CA GLY A 458 18.38 3.61 -18.00
C GLY A 458 18.22 2.58 -19.13
N ASP A 459 17.90 1.33 -18.80
CA ASP A 459 17.71 0.28 -19.80
C ASP A 459 16.37 0.42 -20.54
N LEU A 460 15.31 0.81 -19.85
CA LEU A 460 14.01 1.12 -20.46
C LEU A 460 14.10 2.30 -21.44
N LEU A 461 14.88 3.33 -21.11
CA LEU A 461 15.13 4.47 -22.00
C LEU A 461 15.95 4.08 -23.23
N ARG A 462 16.86 3.09 -23.11
CA ARG A 462 17.66 2.56 -24.23
C ARG A 462 16.90 1.59 -25.13
N MET A 463 15.86 0.94 -24.63
CA MET A 463 14.98 0.07 -25.42
C MET A 463 13.89 0.85 -26.18
N ALA A 464 13.61 2.08 -25.76
CA ALA A 464 12.64 2.99 -26.39
C ALA A 464 13.26 3.88 -27.49
N SER A 465 14.58 3.83 -27.66
CA SER A 465 15.39 4.50 -28.68
C SER A 465 15.91 3.49 -29.70
#